data_AF-A0A968WCD1-F1
#
_entry.id   AF-A0A968WCD1-F1
#
_cell.length_a   1.000
_cell.length_b   1.000
_cell.length_c   1.000
_cell.angle_alpha   90.00
_cell.angle_beta   90.00
_cell.angle_gamma   90.00
#
_symmetry.space_group_name_H-M   'P 1'
#
loop_
_entity.id
_entity.type
_entity.pdbx_description
1 polymer ?
#
loop_
_entity_poly.entity_id
_entity_poly.type
_entity_poly.pdbx_seq_one_letter_code
_entity_poly.pdbx_strand_id
1 'polypeptide(L)'
;MPSRILSYRLDFEMKDLLAPAPGEDRKQFFTAKEILTVNPLTINDYRKLLIDIDGVKNAWLEPIQNSKPPIYYDSILHTLTFQPSEITEEVNLNGLYRVMIEKEKNISDEASLIETIKNKLNQHRNLCEDFALIEILPIEEITVKAEIEVEAGFDVNELMAKIYLGLENFISPNLQFFTLKELLDRGKTPETIFEGFCLEHGFLDDEQLDAFIKKDELHTSDLIRIILDIPGINTVRSIKINSNNSSTEEWALALDPHLTPQLKDIDRLTSNITFYKGQIPCNLDIVQAKIYLESLQQQYIKSTSTSTSTTQIKDIPIPLGEYRELSDYESIQNDFPATYGIGEIGLPASASPKRKAQAKQLQAYLMFFEQILANYFTQLEHTKDLFAFKINIT
;
A
#
# COMPACT_ATOMS: atom_id res chain seq x y z
N MET A 1 14.86 51.57 -5.66
CA MET A 1 13.47 51.09 -5.59
C MET A 1 13.32 49.74 -6.30
N PRO A 2 13.68 49.57 -7.58
CA PRO A 2 13.32 48.38 -8.36
C PRO A 2 14.05 47.10 -7.89
N SER A 3 15.32 47.24 -7.50
CA SER A 3 16.10 46.12 -6.94
C SER A 3 15.53 45.60 -5.61
N ARG A 4 14.86 46.44 -4.82
CA ARG A 4 14.19 46.03 -3.58
C ARG A 4 12.88 45.30 -3.86
N ILE A 5 12.14 45.72 -4.88
CA ILE A 5 10.91 45.04 -5.33
C ILE A 5 11.25 43.65 -5.86
N LEU A 6 12.31 43.54 -6.68
CA LEU A 6 12.80 42.26 -7.15
C LEU A 6 13.24 41.35 -5.98
N SER A 7 14.01 41.88 -5.03
CA SER A 7 14.41 41.14 -3.82
C SER A 7 13.20 40.66 -3.03
N TYR A 8 12.20 41.52 -2.81
CA TYR A 8 10.97 41.16 -2.10
C TYR A 8 10.21 40.03 -2.80
N ARG A 9 10.12 40.04 -4.14
CA ARG A 9 9.46 38.95 -4.89
C ARG A 9 10.28 37.65 -4.85
N LEU A 10 11.60 37.72 -4.80
CA LEU A 10 12.47 36.55 -4.64
C LEU A 10 12.33 35.90 -3.26
N ASP A 11 11.92 36.65 -2.25
CA ASP A 11 11.73 36.16 -0.87
C ASP A 11 10.39 35.42 -0.67
N PHE A 12 9.55 35.30 -1.70
CA PHE A 12 8.33 34.50 -1.60
C PHE A 12 8.63 33.00 -1.38
N GLU A 13 7.69 32.29 -0.74
CA GLU A 13 7.83 30.85 -0.56
C GLU A 13 7.93 30.14 -1.91
N MET A 14 8.76 29.10 -1.99
CA MET A 14 8.98 28.36 -3.23
C MET A 14 7.68 27.80 -3.83
N LYS A 15 6.73 27.39 -2.98
CA LYS A 15 5.41 26.91 -3.43
C LYS A 15 4.61 27.98 -4.17
N ASP A 16 4.76 29.25 -3.79
CA ASP A 16 4.08 30.39 -4.43
C ASP A 16 4.80 30.79 -5.73
N LEU A 17 6.14 30.78 -5.74
CA LEU A 17 6.94 31.05 -6.94
C LEU A 17 6.68 30.06 -8.07
N LEU A 18 6.33 28.82 -7.70
CA LEU A 18 6.05 27.74 -8.63
C LEU A 18 4.55 27.54 -8.89
N ALA A 19 3.68 28.34 -8.28
CA ALA A 19 2.23 28.19 -8.43
C ALA A 19 1.79 28.54 -9.87
N PRO A 20 0.97 27.70 -10.52
CA PRO A 20 0.46 27.97 -11.87
C PRO A 20 -0.57 29.11 -11.85
N ALA A 21 -0.83 29.71 -13.00
CA ALA A 21 -1.84 30.75 -13.11
C ALA A 21 -3.25 30.20 -12.81
N PRO A 22 -4.20 31.01 -12.30
CA PRO A 22 -5.56 30.56 -12.06
C PRO A 22 -6.20 29.97 -13.32
N GLY A 23 -6.67 28.73 -13.23
CA GLY A 23 -7.26 27.99 -14.36
C GLY A 23 -6.27 27.15 -15.17
N GLU A 24 -4.97 27.19 -14.85
CA GLU A 24 -3.96 26.30 -15.41
C GLU A 24 -3.78 25.06 -14.50
N ASP A 25 -4.21 23.89 -14.97
CA ASP A 25 -3.97 22.61 -14.27
C ASP A 25 -2.60 22.05 -14.68
N ARG A 26 -1.56 22.45 -13.95
CA ARG A 26 -0.18 22.04 -14.23
C ARG A 26 0.35 21.04 -13.21
N LYS A 27 0.36 19.76 -13.58
CA LYS A 27 1.06 18.70 -12.84
C LYS A 27 2.55 18.69 -13.19
N GLN A 28 3.29 19.58 -12.53
CA GLN A 28 4.71 19.83 -12.80
C GLN A 28 5.68 18.93 -12.03
N PHE A 29 5.29 18.44 -10.85
CA PHE A 29 6.10 17.56 -10.01
C PHE A 29 5.54 16.15 -10.01
N PHE A 30 6.45 15.19 -10.00
CA PHE A 30 6.07 13.82 -9.73
C PHE A 30 5.76 13.62 -8.26
N THR A 31 4.80 12.76 -7.95
CA THR A 31 4.49 12.41 -6.57
C THR A 31 5.41 11.31 -6.05
N ALA A 32 5.41 11.08 -4.73
CA ALA A 32 6.18 9.99 -4.13
C ALA A 32 5.76 8.64 -4.72
N LYS A 33 4.44 8.42 -4.87
CA LYS A 33 3.89 7.24 -5.51
C LYS A 33 4.38 7.04 -6.95
N GLU A 34 4.59 8.11 -7.72
CA GLU A 34 5.03 8.01 -9.12
C GLU A 34 6.51 7.66 -9.28
N ILE A 35 7.37 8.03 -8.34
CA ILE A 35 8.84 7.89 -8.50
C ILE A 35 9.48 6.85 -7.58
N LEU A 36 8.85 6.53 -6.44
CA LEU A 36 9.40 5.58 -5.48
C LEU A 36 8.87 4.16 -5.67
N THR A 37 7.71 4.02 -6.31
CA THR A 37 7.11 2.70 -6.56
C THR A 37 7.71 2.06 -7.79
N VAL A 38 7.79 0.73 -7.76
CA VAL A 38 8.31 -0.09 -8.86
C VAL A 38 7.34 -1.22 -9.18
N ASN A 39 7.51 -1.86 -10.34
CA ASN A 39 6.78 -3.10 -10.63
C ASN A 39 7.15 -4.19 -9.60
N PRO A 40 6.24 -5.13 -9.31
CA PRO A 40 6.54 -6.22 -8.39
C PRO A 40 7.66 -7.10 -8.96
N LEU A 41 8.71 -7.30 -8.17
CA LEU A 41 9.88 -8.09 -8.59
C LEU A 41 10.18 -9.25 -7.65
N THR A 42 9.84 -9.10 -6.37
CA THR A 42 10.08 -10.12 -5.35
C THR A 42 8.86 -11.00 -5.12
N ILE A 43 9.05 -12.16 -4.49
CA ILE A 43 7.95 -13.03 -4.03
C ILE A 43 7.01 -12.25 -3.11
N ASN A 44 7.54 -11.41 -2.22
CA ASN A 44 6.73 -10.58 -1.32
C ASN A 44 5.94 -9.49 -2.09
N ASP A 45 6.49 -8.90 -3.14
CA ASP A 45 5.75 -7.94 -3.97
C ASP A 45 4.55 -8.59 -4.67
N TYR A 46 4.75 -9.79 -5.25
CA TYR A 46 3.65 -10.54 -5.85
C TYR A 46 2.64 -11.01 -4.81
N ARG A 47 3.09 -11.38 -3.61
CA ARG A 47 2.20 -11.70 -2.51
C ARG A 47 1.33 -10.49 -2.12
N LYS A 48 1.92 -9.30 -1.95
CA LYS A 48 1.20 -8.04 -1.72
C LYS A 48 0.19 -7.76 -2.84
N LEU A 49 0.62 -7.88 -4.11
CA LEU A 49 -0.24 -7.71 -5.28
C LEU A 49 -1.47 -8.62 -5.25
N LEU A 50 -1.29 -9.88 -4.84
CA LEU A 50 -2.37 -10.87 -4.78
C LEU A 50 -3.33 -10.61 -3.62
N ILE A 51 -2.83 -10.26 -2.43
CA ILE A 51 -3.65 -9.95 -1.24
C ILE A 51 -4.48 -8.68 -1.45
N ASP A 52 -4.02 -7.77 -2.31
CA ASP A 52 -4.75 -6.56 -2.67
C ASP A 52 -5.94 -6.82 -3.60
N ILE A 53 -6.16 -8.08 -4.05
CA ILE A 53 -7.33 -8.47 -4.85
C ILE A 53 -8.46 -8.87 -3.90
N ASP A 54 -9.63 -8.25 -4.07
CA ASP A 54 -10.85 -8.59 -3.33
C ASP A 54 -11.14 -10.10 -3.39
N GLY A 55 -11.33 -10.72 -2.23
CA GLY A 55 -11.59 -12.16 -2.10
C GLY A 55 -10.35 -13.02 -1.92
N VAL A 56 -9.14 -12.46 -2.04
CA VAL A 56 -7.89 -13.13 -1.64
C VAL A 56 -7.57 -12.76 -0.19
N LYS A 57 -7.59 -13.75 0.69
CA LYS A 57 -7.21 -13.57 2.10
C LYS A 57 -5.69 -13.61 2.27
N ASN A 58 -5.03 -14.55 1.61
CA ASN A 58 -3.58 -14.72 1.63
C ASN A 58 -3.11 -15.41 0.34
N ALA A 59 -1.84 -15.29 0.04
CA ALA A 59 -1.25 -15.92 -1.14
C ALA A 59 0.20 -16.32 -0.90
N TRP A 60 0.64 -17.34 -1.63
CA TRP A 60 2.03 -17.79 -1.64
C TRP A 60 2.47 -18.04 -3.08
N LEU A 61 3.74 -17.74 -3.35
CA LEU A 61 4.36 -17.91 -4.65
C LEU A 61 5.64 -18.73 -4.49
N GLU A 62 5.75 -19.84 -5.21
CA GLU A 62 6.90 -20.74 -5.14
C GLU A 62 7.46 -21.03 -6.53
N PRO A 63 8.79 -21.03 -6.72
CA PRO A 63 9.40 -21.43 -7.98
C PRO A 63 9.20 -22.93 -8.20
N ILE A 64 8.78 -23.29 -9.42
CA ILE A 64 8.60 -24.68 -9.82
C ILE A 64 9.96 -25.31 -10.09
N GLN A 65 10.27 -26.35 -9.31
CA GLN A 65 11.53 -27.11 -9.45
C GLN A 65 11.48 -28.17 -10.57
N ASN A 66 10.28 -28.53 -11.04
CA ASN A 66 10.08 -29.54 -12.08
C ASN A 66 9.00 -29.09 -13.06
N SER A 67 9.44 -28.49 -14.18
CA SER A 67 8.56 -28.01 -15.24
C SER A 67 7.81 -29.17 -15.89
N LYS A 68 6.49 -29.00 -16.08
CA LYS A 68 5.64 -29.98 -16.77
C LYS A 68 5.07 -29.38 -18.06
N PRO A 69 5.05 -30.15 -19.17
CA PRO A 69 5.64 -31.48 -19.34
C PRO A 69 7.18 -31.47 -19.26
N PRO A 70 7.85 -32.60 -18.95
CA PRO A 70 9.31 -32.67 -18.95
C PRO A 70 9.90 -32.29 -20.32
N ILE A 71 10.96 -31.50 -20.29
CA ILE A 71 11.69 -31.05 -21.48
C ILE A 71 13.07 -31.65 -21.43
N TYR A 72 13.58 -32.09 -22.58
CA TYR A 72 14.91 -32.66 -22.71
C TYR A 72 15.72 -31.93 -23.77
N TYR A 73 17.03 -31.83 -23.55
CA TYR A 73 17.99 -31.31 -24.53
C TYR A 73 18.65 -32.47 -25.27
N ASP A 74 18.54 -32.47 -26.59
CA ASP A 74 19.25 -33.39 -27.46
C ASP A 74 20.66 -32.83 -27.75
N SER A 75 21.68 -33.52 -27.24
CA SER A 75 23.08 -33.10 -27.35
C SER A 75 23.66 -33.17 -28.76
N ILE A 76 23.04 -33.97 -29.66
CA ILE A 76 23.50 -34.16 -31.04
C ILE A 76 22.81 -33.16 -31.97
N LEU A 77 21.49 -33.00 -31.83
CA LEU A 77 20.71 -32.09 -32.66
C LEU A 77 20.75 -30.65 -32.15
N HIS A 78 21.23 -30.42 -30.91
CA HIS A 78 21.24 -29.13 -30.23
C HIS A 78 19.84 -28.49 -30.14
N THR A 79 18.81 -29.32 -29.91
CA THR A 79 17.40 -28.90 -29.86
C THR A 79 16.70 -29.40 -28.60
N LEU A 80 15.64 -28.70 -28.19
CA LEU A 80 14.74 -29.17 -27.13
C LEU A 80 13.70 -30.14 -27.69
N THR A 81 13.38 -31.18 -26.92
CA THR A 81 12.37 -32.21 -27.24
C THR A 81 11.56 -32.58 -26.01
N PHE A 82 10.36 -33.13 -26.20
CA PHE A 82 9.52 -33.68 -25.13
C PHE A 82 9.66 -35.20 -24.98
N GLN A 83 10.50 -35.84 -25.81
CA GLN A 83 10.69 -37.29 -25.82
C GLN A 83 12.03 -37.69 -25.20
N PRO A 84 12.05 -38.52 -24.16
CA PRO A 84 13.28 -39.03 -23.57
C PRO A 84 13.95 -40.08 -24.47
N SER A 85 15.28 -40.09 -24.48
CA SER A 85 16.14 -41.07 -25.16
C SER A 85 17.47 -41.23 -24.42
N GLU A 86 18.31 -42.17 -24.85
CA GLU A 86 19.64 -42.39 -24.24
C GLU A 86 20.61 -41.21 -24.43
N ILE A 87 20.35 -40.31 -25.38
CA ILE A 87 21.24 -39.19 -25.76
C ILE A 87 20.72 -37.82 -25.29
N THR A 88 19.58 -37.80 -24.62
CA THR A 88 18.91 -36.57 -24.17
C THR A 88 19.04 -36.40 -22.66
N GLU A 89 19.24 -35.17 -22.20
CA GLU A 89 19.30 -34.81 -20.78
C GLU A 89 18.08 -34.00 -20.38
N GLU A 90 17.50 -34.26 -19.22
CA GLU A 90 16.34 -33.51 -18.71
C GLU A 90 16.73 -32.07 -18.35
N VAL A 91 15.91 -31.12 -18.77
CA VAL A 91 16.08 -29.68 -18.55
C VAL A 91 14.87 -29.13 -17.82
N ASN A 92 15.12 -28.50 -16.68
CA ASN A 92 14.10 -27.77 -15.94
C ASN A 92 14.04 -26.30 -16.41
N LEU A 93 12.84 -25.79 -16.67
CA LEU A 93 12.64 -24.37 -16.96
C LEU A 93 12.67 -23.55 -15.67
N ASN A 94 13.57 -22.59 -15.60
CA ASN A 94 13.58 -21.58 -14.54
C ASN A 94 12.54 -20.47 -14.84
N GLY A 95 12.12 -19.76 -13.79
CA GLY A 95 11.18 -18.64 -13.92
C GLY A 95 9.70 -19.06 -14.01
N LEU A 96 9.38 -20.33 -13.81
CA LEU A 96 8.00 -20.79 -13.68
C LEU A 96 7.59 -20.78 -12.22
N TYR A 97 6.44 -20.19 -11.91
CA TYR A 97 5.93 -20.09 -10.55
C TYR A 97 4.59 -20.82 -10.37
N ARG A 98 4.43 -21.38 -9.17
CA ARG A 98 3.18 -21.89 -8.62
C ARG A 98 2.61 -20.85 -7.67
N VAL A 99 1.39 -20.42 -7.94
CA VAL A 99 0.62 -19.45 -7.14
C VAL A 99 -0.43 -20.22 -6.36
N MET A 100 -0.39 -20.12 -5.04
CA MET A 100 -1.34 -20.74 -4.13
C MET A 100 -2.15 -19.66 -3.43
N ILE A 101 -3.47 -19.80 -3.44
CA ILE A 101 -4.39 -18.78 -2.94
C ILE A 101 -5.20 -19.33 -1.77
N GLU A 102 -5.18 -18.61 -0.65
CA GLU A 102 -6.19 -18.72 0.39
C GLU A 102 -7.27 -17.68 0.11
N LYS A 103 -8.49 -18.15 -0.20
CA LYS A 103 -9.62 -17.26 -0.48
C LYS A 103 -10.38 -16.88 0.80
N GLU A 104 -11.08 -15.77 0.75
CA GLU A 104 -12.06 -15.42 1.79
C GLU A 104 -13.24 -16.42 1.82
N LYS A 105 -13.87 -16.57 2.99
CA LYS A 105 -14.96 -17.54 3.23
C LYS A 105 -16.22 -17.25 2.41
N ASN A 106 -16.47 -15.99 2.09
CA ASN A 106 -17.63 -15.49 1.32
C ASN A 106 -17.51 -15.75 -0.20
N ILE A 107 -16.31 -16.06 -0.72
CA ILE A 107 -16.12 -16.29 -2.15
C ILE A 107 -16.65 -17.66 -2.56
N SER A 108 -17.69 -17.65 -3.40
CA SER A 108 -18.30 -18.85 -3.97
C SER A 108 -17.91 -19.09 -5.43
N ASP A 109 -17.63 -18.03 -6.19
CA ASP A 109 -17.23 -18.12 -7.60
C ASP A 109 -15.70 -18.14 -7.73
N GLU A 110 -15.13 -19.33 -7.55
CA GLU A 110 -13.69 -19.56 -7.66
C GLU A 110 -13.15 -19.33 -9.08
N ALA A 111 -13.96 -19.57 -10.12
CA ALA A 111 -13.53 -19.43 -11.49
C ALA A 111 -13.28 -17.96 -11.85
N SER A 112 -14.21 -17.07 -11.46
CA SER A 112 -14.07 -15.63 -11.65
C SER A 112 -12.88 -15.05 -10.86
N LEU A 113 -12.67 -15.52 -9.63
CA LEU A 113 -11.50 -15.11 -8.84
C LEU A 113 -10.19 -15.51 -9.52
N ILE A 114 -10.08 -16.75 -10.00
CA ILE A 114 -8.88 -17.23 -10.70
C ILE A 114 -8.63 -16.42 -11.99
N GLU A 115 -9.68 -16.06 -12.74
CA GLU A 115 -9.55 -15.20 -13.93
C GLU A 115 -9.02 -13.80 -13.57
N THR A 116 -9.56 -13.21 -12.50
CA THR A 116 -9.12 -11.91 -11.98
C THR A 116 -7.65 -11.95 -11.57
N ILE A 117 -7.24 -12.98 -10.83
CA ILE A 117 -5.85 -13.20 -10.42
C ILE A 117 -4.93 -13.36 -11.63
N LYS A 118 -5.31 -14.19 -12.61
CA LYS A 118 -4.56 -14.37 -13.86
C LYS A 118 -4.35 -13.05 -14.59
N ASN A 119 -5.40 -12.25 -14.72
CA ASN A 119 -5.32 -10.96 -15.40
C ASN A 119 -4.38 -9.99 -14.66
N LYS A 120 -4.49 -9.91 -13.32
CA LYS A 120 -3.62 -9.03 -12.51
C LYS A 120 -2.15 -9.47 -12.58
N LEU A 121 -1.87 -10.77 -12.46
CA LEU A 121 -0.51 -11.30 -12.58
C LEU A 121 0.09 -11.04 -13.97
N ASN A 122 -0.68 -11.26 -15.04
CA ASN A 122 -0.22 -11.05 -16.40
C ASN A 122 0.08 -9.58 -16.75
N GLN A 123 -0.58 -8.62 -16.09
CA GLN A 123 -0.28 -7.18 -16.22
C GLN A 123 1.11 -6.83 -15.66
N HIS A 124 1.61 -7.63 -14.71
CA HIS A 124 2.89 -7.43 -14.04
C HIS A 124 3.86 -8.59 -14.28
N ARG A 125 3.72 -9.32 -15.38
CA ARG A 125 4.60 -10.46 -15.70
C ARG A 125 6.01 -9.97 -16.06
N ASN A 126 7.00 -10.44 -15.32
CA ASN A 126 8.40 -10.12 -15.58
C ASN A 126 8.95 -10.80 -16.84
N LEU A 127 10.10 -10.32 -17.29
CA LEU A 127 10.83 -10.93 -18.41
C LEU A 127 11.34 -12.32 -18.01
N CYS A 128 11.17 -13.30 -18.90
CA CYS A 128 11.60 -14.69 -18.68
C CYS A 128 10.93 -15.40 -17.49
N GLU A 129 9.82 -14.85 -16.97
CA GLU A 129 9.04 -15.46 -15.90
C GLU A 129 7.60 -15.72 -16.35
N ASP A 130 6.97 -16.75 -15.78
CA ASP A 130 5.57 -17.09 -16.04
C ASP A 130 4.89 -17.78 -14.84
N PHE A 131 3.57 -17.67 -14.76
CA PHE A 131 2.74 -18.24 -13.69
C PHE A 131 2.08 -19.52 -14.20
N ALA A 132 2.82 -20.63 -14.13
CA ALA A 132 2.41 -21.89 -14.75
C ALA A 132 1.21 -22.56 -14.06
N LEU A 133 1.07 -22.40 -12.74
CA LEU A 133 -0.03 -22.96 -11.96
C LEU A 133 -0.60 -21.91 -11.01
N ILE A 134 -1.91 -21.70 -11.08
CA ILE A 134 -2.65 -20.85 -10.14
C ILE A 134 -3.79 -21.68 -9.58
N GLU A 135 -3.79 -21.88 -8.28
CA GLU A 135 -4.78 -22.70 -7.60
C GLU A 135 -5.27 -22.07 -6.30
N ILE A 136 -6.55 -22.27 -6.04
CA ILE A 136 -7.15 -22.00 -4.74
C ILE A 136 -6.96 -23.26 -3.90
N LEU A 137 -6.29 -23.12 -2.76
CA LEU A 137 -6.03 -24.24 -1.88
C LEU A 137 -7.33 -24.66 -1.18
N PRO A 138 -7.66 -25.96 -1.14
CA PRO A 138 -8.79 -26.45 -0.36
C PRO A 138 -8.61 -26.20 1.14
N ILE A 139 -9.72 -26.25 1.87
CA ILE A 139 -9.74 -25.98 3.31
C ILE A 139 -9.39 -27.25 4.10
N GLU A 140 -8.47 -27.10 5.05
CA GLU A 140 -8.23 -28.06 6.12
C GLU A 140 -8.98 -27.61 7.39
N GLU A 141 -10.07 -28.29 7.74
CA GLU A 141 -10.90 -27.91 8.89
C GLU A 141 -10.24 -28.35 10.20
N ILE A 142 -9.80 -27.38 11.01
CA ILE A 142 -9.18 -27.60 12.33
C ILE A 142 -10.25 -27.59 13.42
N THR A 143 -10.30 -28.63 14.24
CA THR A 143 -11.15 -28.67 15.45
C THR A 143 -10.29 -28.64 16.69
N VAL A 144 -10.59 -27.70 17.59
CA VAL A 144 -9.99 -27.63 18.92
C VAL A 144 -10.99 -28.13 19.96
N LYS A 145 -10.58 -29.11 20.75
CA LYS A 145 -11.33 -29.62 21.92
C LYS A 145 -10.62 -29.19 23.17
N ALA A 146 -11.31 -28.55 24.11
CA ALA A 146 -10.69 -28.05 25.32
C ALA A 146 -11.62 -28.07 26.53
N GLU A 147 -11.04 -28.27 27.71
CA GLU A 147 -11.71 -28.05 28.99
C GLU A 147 -11.06 -26.86 29.69
N ILE A 148 -11.84 -25.83 29.97
CA ILE A 148 -11.34 -24.53 30.42
C ILE A 148 -11.99 -24.16 31.76
N GLU A 149 -11.17 -23.78 32.73
CA GLU A 149 -11.62 -23.26 34.01
C GLU A 149 -11.67 -21.73 33.98
N VAL A 150 -12.80 -21.17 34.39
CA VAL A 150 -13.07 -19.73 34.33
C VAL A 150 -13.27 -19.14 35.72
N GLU A 151 -12.89 -17.87 35.86
CA GLU A 151 -13.07 -17.11 37.09
C GLU A 151 -14.55 -16.77 37.34
N ALA A 152 -14.89 -16.52 38.61
CA ALA A 152 -16.20 -16.03 38.98
C ALA A 152 -16.40 -14.59 38.49
N GLY A 153 -17.58 -14.30 37.95
CA GLY A 153 -17.95 -12.95 37.47
C GLY A 153 -17.80 -12.72 35.96
N PHE A 154 -17.12 -13.60 35.24
CA PHE A 154 -17.02 -13.52 33.77
C PHE A 154 -18.18 -14.25 33.06
N ASP A 155 -18.62 -13.68 31.93
CA ASP A 155 -19.59 -14.26 31.02
C ASP A 155 -18.90 -15.28 30.09
N VAL A 156 -19.37 -16.53 30.15
CA VAL A 156 -18.82 -17.64 29.39
C VAL A 156 -19.04 -17.46 27.88
N ASN A 157 -20.13 -16.80 27.49
CA ASN A 157 -20.45 -16.55 26.08
C ASN A 157 -19.48 -15.54 25.46
N GLU A 158 -19.14 -14.49 26.21
CA GLU A 158 -18.13 -13.50 25.82
C GLU A 158 -16.73 -14.14 25.76
N LEU A 159 -16.37 -14.96 26.75
CA LEU A 159 -15.10 -15.69 26.76
C LEU A 159 -14.99 -16.64 25.55
N MET A 160 -16.04 -17.37 25.22
CA MET A 160 -16.07 -18.24 24.04
C MET A 160 -15.82 -17.46 22.75
N ALA A 161 -16.44 -16.29 22.59
CA ALA A 161 -16.22 -15.43 21.43
C ALA A 161 -14.76 -14.95 21.34
N LYS A 162 -14.16 -14.54 22.47
CA LYS A 162 -12.74 -14.14 22.53
C LYS A 162 -11.80 -15.29 22.22
N ILE A 163 -12.06 -16.48 22.76
CA ILE A 163 -11.29 -17.70 22.48
C ILE A 163 -11.36 -18.02 20.99
N TYR A 164 -12.57 -18.07 20.42
CA TYR A 164 -12.75 -18.38 19.01
C TYR A 164 -11.98 -17.40 18.12
N LEU A 165 -12.12 -16.09 18.36
CA LEU A 165 -11.43 -15.07 17.57
C LEU A 165 -9.90 -15.18 17.71
N GLY A 166 -9.39 -15.43 18.92
CA GLY A 166 -7.96 -15.63 19.17
C GLY A 166 -7.41 -16.85 18.44
N LEU A 167 -8.13 -17.98 18.49
CA LEU A 167 -7.74 -19.21 17.79
C LEU A 167 -7.84 -19.04 16.27
N GLU A 168 -8.91 -18.41 15.76
CA GLU A 168 -9.10 -18.15 14.33
C GLU A 168 -7.96 -17.29 13.78
N ASN A 169 -7.62 -16.19 14.46
CA ASN A 169 -6.52 -15.31 14.06
C ASN A 169 -5.15 -15.99 14.16
N PHE A 170 -4.96 -16.95 15.07
CA PHE A 170 -3.71 -17.69 15.13
C PHE A 170 -3.59 -18.74 14.02
N ILE A 171 -4.67 -19.45 13.72
CA ILE A 171 -4.68 -20.54 12.73
C ILE A 171 -4.64 -19.97 11.31
N SER A 172 -5.46 -18.96 11.05
CA SER A 172 -5.64 -18.35 9.73
C SER A 172 -5.72 -16.81 9.92
N PRO A 173 -4.56 -16.16 10.13
CA PRO A 173 -4.49 -14.72 10.39
C PRO A 173 -4.96 -13.90 9.19
N ASN A 174 -5.44 -12.68 9.47
CA ASN A 174 -5.73 -11.68 8.45
C ASN A 174 -4.60 -10.64 8.42
N LEU A 175 -4.09 -10.35 7.22
CA LEU A 175 -3.15 -9.25 7.03
C LEU A 175 -3.87 -7.91 7.16
N GLN A 176 -3.18 -6.92 7.72
CA GLN A 176 -3.75 -5.61 7.99
C GLN A 176 -3.15 -4.58 7.02
N PHE A 177 -4.03 -3.92 6.27
CA PHE A 177 -3.65 -2.73 5.52
C PHE A 177 -3.51 -1.52 6.45
N PHE A 178 -2.46 -0.74 6.23
CA PHE A 178 -2.21 0.51 6.92
C PHE A 178 -2.47 1.70 5.99
N THR A 179 -2.87 2.83 6.58
CA THR A 179 -2.85 4.12 5.90
C THR A 179 -1.43 4.69 5.84
N LEU A 180 -1.20 5.62 4.89
CA LEU A 180 0.02 6.41 4.83
C LEU A 180 0.30 7.11 6.16
N LYS A 181 -0.74 7.69 6.79
CA LYS A 181 -0.60 8.40 8.07
C LYS A 181 -0.17 7.48 9.19
N GLU A 182 -0.76 6.28 9.30
CA GLU A 182 -0.39 5.30 10.34
C GLU A 182 1.07 4.87 10.22
N LEU A 183 1.59 4.66 9.00
CA LEU A 183 2.99 4.30 8.80
C LEU A 183 3.94 5.47 9.12
N LEU A 184 3.57 6.70 8.76
CA LEU A 184 4.33 7.90 9.12
C LEU A 184 4.34 8.15 10.64
N ASP A 185 3.20 7.99 11.31
CA ASP A 185 3.07 8.13 12.77
C ASP A 185 3.89 7.05 13.52
N ARG A 186 4.12 5.89 12.89
CA ARG A 186 5.04 4.83 13.38
C ARG A 186 6.52 5.11 13.07
N GLY A 187 6.84 6.21 12.38
CA GLY A 187 8.20 6.61 12.06
C GLY A 187 8.82 5.92 10.85
N LYS A 188 8.03 5.23 10.01
CA LYS A 188 8.51 4.69 8.72
C LYS A 188 8.74 5.86 7.76
N THR A 189 9.82 5.81 6.99
CA THR A 189 10.13 6.87 6.02
C THR A 189 9.34 6.67 4.72
N PRO A 190 9.09 7.73 3.92
CA PRO A 190 8.44 7.59 2.62
C PRO A 190 9.08 6.57 1.69
N GLU A 191 10.42 6.48 1.68
CA GLU A 191 11.16 5.54 0.84
C GLU A 191 10.78 4.10 1.15
N THR A 192 10.68 3.73 2.43
CA THR A 192 10.24 2.39 2.86
C THR A 192 8.76 2.17 2.62
N ILE A 193 7.91 3.20 2.81
CA ILE A 193 6.46 3.07 2.63
C ILE A 193 6.09 2.81 1.17
N PHE A 194 6.76 3.50 0.24
CA PHE A 194 6.51 3.39 -1.20
C PHE A 194 7.43 2.37 -1.90
N GLU A 195 8.21 1.60 -1.14
CA GLU A 195 9.04 0.53 -1.69
C GLU A 195 8.15 -0.58 -2.28
N GLY A 196 8.44 -0.98 -3.52
CA GLY A 196 7.71 -2.01 -4.23
C GLY A 196 6.47 -1.49 -4.97
N PHE A 197 5.49 -2.38 -5.15
CA PHE A 197 4.29 -2.12 -5.94
C PHE A 197 3.24 -1.32 -5.17
N CYS A 198 2.57 -0.38 -5.86
CA CYS A 198 1.55 0.43 -5.23
C CYS A 198 0.18 -0.26 -5.20
N LEU A 199 -0.29 -0.55 -3.99
CA LEU A 199 -1.55 -1.23 -3.73
C LEU A 199 -2.77 -0.29 -3.82
N GLU A 200 -3.93 -0.88 -4.05
CA GLU A 200 -5.22 -0.22 -4.12
C GLU A 200 -5.84 -0.05 -2.72
N HIS A 201 -5.66 -0.99 -1.79
CA HIS A 201 -6.36 -0.99 -0.50
C HIS A 201 -5.54 -0.46 0.69
N GLY A 202 -4.37 0.14 0.44
CA GLY A 202 -3.54 0.75 1.49
C GLY A 202 -2.07 0.34 1.34
N PHE A 203 -1.41 0.09 2.46
CA PHE A 203 -0.02 -0.36 2.51
C PHE A 203 0.11 -1.63 3.35
N LEU A 204 0.96 -2.56 2.92
CA LEU A 204 1.32 -3.78 3.66
C LEU A 204 2.80 -3.71 4.04
N ASP A 205 3.10 -3.95 5.31
CA ASP A 205 4.48 -3.97 5.83
C ASP A 205 5.12 -5.34 5.58
N ASP A 206 6.38 -5.38 5.13
CA ASP A 206 7.12 -6.63 4.91
C ASP A 206 7.36 -7.39 6.21
N GLU A 207 7.56 -6.66 7.32
CA GLU A 207 7.66 -7.27 8.65
C GLU A 207 6.40 -8.08 9.00
N GLN A 208 5.24 -7.62 8.52
CA GLN A 208 3.98 -8.35 8.69
C GLN A 208 4.00 -9.61 7.83
N LEU A 209 4.29 -9.48 6.54
CA LEU A 209 4.33 -10.62 5.61
C LEU A 209 5.29 -11.73 6.06
N ASP A 210 6.47 -11.35 6.55
CA ASP A 210 7.50 -12.26 7.03
C ASP A 210 7.12 -12.95 8.36
N ALA A 211 6.31 -12.31 9.20
CA ALA A 211 5.73 -12.96 10.37
C ALA A 211 4.63 -13.96 10.01
N PHE A 212 4.03 -13.84 8.81
CA PHE A 212 2.92 -14.65 8.33
C PHE A 212 3.36 -15.68 7.30
N ILE A 213 4.32 -16.54 7.68
CA ILE A 213 4.69 -17.73 6.90
C ILE A 213 3.62 -18.81 7.10
N LYS A 214 3.34 -19.59 6.05
CA LYS A 214 2.45 -20.74 6.14
C LYS A 214 3.01 -21.70 7.20
N LYS A 215 2.17 -22.09 8.16
CA LYS A 215 2.59 -23.00 9.24
C LYS A 215 2.57 -24.44 8.75
N ASP A 216 3.62 -25.19 9.09
CA ASP A 216 3.70 -26.63 8.83
C ASP A 216 3.05 -27.45 9.96
N GLU A 217 2.92 -26.86 11.15
CA GLU A 217 2.33 -27.52 12.32
C GLU A 217 1.66 -26.52 13.27
N LEU A 218 0.68 -27.01 14.04
CA LEU A 218 0.00 -26.29 15.12
C LEU A 218 0.30 -26.94 16.46
N HIS A 219 0.97 -26.21 17.35
CA HIS A 219 1.27 -26.68 18.71
C HIS A 219 0.15 -26.35 19.68
N THR A 220 -0.23 -27.32 20.52
CA THR A 220 -1.21 -27.10 21.60
C THR A 220 -0.72 -26.09 22.62
N SER A 221 0.59 -25.98 22.87
CA SER A 221 1.16 -24.98 23.78
C SER A 221 0.86 -23.54 23.36
N ASP A 222 0.87 -23.27 22.06
CA ASP A 222 0.56 -21.93 21.54
C ASP A 222 -0.92 -21.61 21.71
N LEU A 223 -1.80 -22.58 21.45
CA LEU A 223 -3.23 -22.42 21.67
C LEU A 223 -3.55 -22.22 23.16
N ILE A 224 -2.90 -22.97 24.05
CA ILE A 224 -3.04 -22.80 25.51
C ILE A 224 -2.66 -21.37 25.90
N ARG A 225 -1.54 -20.86 25.39
CA ARG A 225 -1.08 -19.50 25.70
C ARG A 225 -2.10 -18.45 25.23
N ILE A 226 -2.61 -18.58 24.01
CA ILE A 226 -3.65 -17.68 23.48
C ILE A 226 -4.90 -17.68 24.36
N ILE A 227 -5.31 -18.88 24.81
CA ILE A 227 -6.48 -19.02 25.68
C ILE A 227 -6.19 -18.41 27.06
N LEU A 228 -5.04 -18.68 27.68
CA LEU A 228 -4.70 -18.15 29.01
C LEU A 228 -4.48 -16.63 29.03
N ASP A 229 -4.09 -16.02 27.90
CA ASP A 229 -3.93 -14.56 27.80
C ASP A 229 -5.28 -13.81 27.86
N ILE A 230 -6.43 -14.51 27.76
CA ILE A 230 -7.76 -13.91 27.83
C ILE A 230 -8.16 -13.67 29.30
N PRO A 231 -8.46 -12.42 29.70
CA PRO A 231 -8.90 -12.13 31.06
C PRO A 231 -10.17 -12.90 31.44
N GLY A 232 -10.15 -13.53 32.62
CA GLY A 232 -11.24 -14.35 33.14
C GLY A 232 -11.07 -15.85 32.95
N ILE A 233 -10.00 -16.29 32.27
CA ILE A 233 -9.61 -17.69 32.18
C ILE A 233 -8.56 -18.00 33.24
N ASN A 234 -8.83 -18.99 34.08
CA ASN A 234 -7.94 -19.39 35.17
C ASN A 234 -6.94 -20.46 34.70
N THR A 235 -7.42 -21.50 34.00
CA THR A 235 -6.58 -22.64 33.59
C THR A 235 -7.19 -23.39 32.40
N VAL A 236 -6.36 -23.95 31.53
CA VAL A 236 -6.76 -24.94 30.52
C VAL A 236 -6.45 -26.34 31.06
N ARG A 237 -7.47 -27.15 31.35
CA ARG A 237 -7.33 -28.48 31.96
C ARG A 237 -6.87 -29.53 30.97
N SER A 238 -7.43 -29.48 29.77
CA SER A 238 -7.04 -30.33 28.66
C SER A 238 -7.30 -29.61 27.35
N ILE A 239 -6.47 -29.90 26.35
CA ILE A 239 -6.66 -29.42 24.98
C ILE A 239 -6.21 -30.53 24.02
N LYS A 240 -6.96 -30.71 22.94
CA LYS A 240 -6.62 -31.59 21.83
C LYS A 240 -6.98 -30.90 20.53
N ILE A 241 -6.21 -31.17 19.48
CA ILE A 241 -6.45 -30.60 18.16
C ILE A 241 -6.62 -31.75 17.18
N ASN A 242 -7.51 -31.62 16.21
CA ASN A 242 -7.56 -32.53 15.07
C ASN A 242 -7.88 -31.76 13.79
N SER A 243 -7.72 -32.43 12.66
CA SER A 243 -8.07 -31.95 11.33
C SER A 243 -9.07 -32.91 10.69
N ASN A 244 -9.75 -32.50 9.62
CA ASN A 244 -10.50 -33.42 8.78
C ASN A 244 -9.63 -34.48 8.07
N ASN A 245 -8.32 -34.23 7.97
CA ASN A 245 -7.35 -35.13 7.31
C ASN A 245 -6.43 -35.90 8.26
N SER A 246 -6.39 -35.53 9.54
CA SER A 246 -5.46 -36.07 10.53
C SER A 246 -6.17 -36.51 11.82
N SER A 247 -5.58 -37.47 12.52
CA SER A 247 -6.08 -37.94 13.82
C SER A 247 -6.06 -36.84 14.89
N THR A 248 -6.67 -37.15 16.04
CA THR A 248 -6.60 -36.25 17.21
C THR A 248 -5.23 -36.33 17.85
N GLU A 249 -4.57 -35.18 17.96
CA GLU A 249 -3.23 -35.00 18.53
C GLU A 249 -3.28 -34.18 19.82
N GLU A 250 -2.37 -34.49 20.75
CA GLU A 250 -2.28 -33.82 22.07
C GLU A 250 -1.16 -32.77 22.16
N TRP A 251 -0.19 -32.80 21.23
CA TRP A 251 0.98 -31.93 21.27
C TRP A 251 1.12 -31.04 20.04
N ALA A 252 1.16 -31.66 18.85
CA ALA A 252 1.35 -30.95 17.60
C ALA A 252 0.50 -31.61 16.51
N LEU A 253 -0.19 -30.80 15.72
CA LEU A 253 -0.92 -31.23 14.53
C LEU A 253 -0.14 -30.79 13.29
N ALA A 254 0.35 -31.74 12.51
CA ALA A 254 0.95 -31.45 11.20
C ALA A 254 -0.13 -30.98 10.21
N LEU A 255 0.18 -29.93 9.46
CA LEU A 255 -0.70 -29.33 8.45
C LEU A 255 -0.27 -29.77 7.05
N ASP A 256 -1.24 -29.90 6.14
CA ASP A 256 -0.94 -30.25 4.76
C ASP A 256 -0.46 -29.00 3.97
N PRO A 257 0.72 -29.04 3.33
CA PRO A 257 1.24 -27.92 2.55
C PRO A 257 0.38 -27.58 1.32
N HIS A 258 -0.57 -28.42 0.92
CA HIS A 258 -1.51 -28.18 -0.18
C HIS A 258 -2.90 -27.73 0.29
N LEU A 259 -3.09 -27.48 1.59
CA LEU A 259 -4.37 -27.02 2.14
C LEU A 259 -4.20 -25.69 2.89
N THR A 260 -5.32 -25.07 3.23
CA THR A 260 -5.39 -23.87 4.08
C THR A 260 -6.10 -24.19 5.38
N PRO A 261 -5.42 -24.10 6.54
CA PRO A 261 -6.02 -24.44 7.82
C PRO A 261 -7.07 -23.40 8.18
N GLN A 262 -8.28 -23.83 8.53
CA GLN A 262 -9.32 -22.94 9.03
C GLN A 262 -9.95 -23.52 10.28
N LEU A 263 -10.14 -22.69 11.30
CA LEU A 263 -10.88 -23.09 12.48
C LEU A 263 -12.32 -23.40 12.08
N LYS A 264 -12.81 -24.55 12.53
CA LYS A 264 -14.19 -24.99 12.32
C LYS A 264 -15.17 -23.99 12.92
N ASP A 265 -16.28 -23.75 12.22
CA ASP A 265 -17.29 -22.77 12.63
C ASP A 265 -17.69 -22.88 14.11
N ILE A 266 -17.94 -21.72 14.73
CA ILE A 266 -18.25 -21.60 16.15
C ILE A 266 -19.41 -22.51 16.58
N ASP A 267 -20.41 -22.72 15.72
CA ASP A 267 -21.53 -23.64 15.96
C ASP A 267 -21.07 -25.04 16.33
N ARG A 268 -20.06 -25.55 15.62
CA ARG A 268 -19.53 -26.90 15.82
C ARG A 268 -18.47 -26.92 16.91
N LEU A 269 -17.75 -25.80 17.09
CA LEU A 269 -16.69 -25.68 18.11
C LEU A 269 -17.26 -25.63 19.54
N THR A 270 -18.44 -25.04 19.74
CA THR A 270 -19.09 -24.96 21.06
C THR A 270 -19.30 -26.32 21.73
N SER A 271 -19.54 -27.37 20.94
CA SER A 271 -19.66 -28.75 21.43
C SER A 271 -18.33 -29.37 21.88
N ASN A 272 -17.21 -28.75 21.50
CA ASN A 272 -15.85 -29.25 21.74
C ASN A 272 -15.14 -28.51 22.89
N ILE A 273 -15.64 -27.33 23.29
CA ILE A 273 -15.07 -26.54 24.39
C ILE A 273 -16.02 -26.53 25.57
N THR A 274 -15.59 -27.08 26.70
CA THR A 274 -16.38 -27.14 27.93
C THR A 274 -15.80 -26.21 28.99
N PHE A 275 -16.62 -25.33 29.55
CA PHE A 275 -16.22 -24.40 30.60
C PHE A 275 -16.59 -24.90 31.98
N TYR A 276 -15.73 -24.66 32.97
CA TYR A 276 -15.93 -25.07 34.36
C TYR A 276 -15.75 -23.89 35.32
N LYS A 277 -16.63 -23.80 36.33
CA LYS A 277 -16.43 -22.97 37.53
C LYS A 277 -16.20 -23.90 38.71
N GLY A 278 -14.93 -24.10 39.07
CA GLY A 278 -14.55 -25.21 39.95
C GLY A 278 -14.92 -26.55 39.31
N GLN A 279 -15.79 -27.35 39.92
CA GLN A 279 -16.20 -28.66 39.38
C GLN A 279 -17.49 -28.61 38.53
N ILE A 280 -18.12 -27.44 38.40
CA ILE A 280 -19.44 -27.31 37.78
C ILE A 280 -19.29 -26.90 36.31
N PRO A 281 -19.80 -27.69 35.35
CA PRO A 281 -19.82 -27.29 33.95
C PRO A 281 -20.78 -26.12 33.74
N CYS A 282 -20.32 -25.11 33.00
CA CYS A 282 -21.13 -23.95 32.65
C CYS A 282 -21.91 -24.24 31.37
N ASN A 283 -23.14 -23.72 31.30
CA ASN A 283 -23.94 -23.78 30.07
C ASN A 283 -23.51 -22.63 29.14
N LEU A 284 -23.27 -22.96 27.88
CA LEU A 284 -22.88 -22.04 26.82
C LEU A 284 -24.09 -21.78 25.92
N ASP A 285 -24.47 -20.52 25.76
CA ASP A 285 -25.47 -20.09 24.78
C ASP A 285 -24.76 -19.68 23.49
N ILE A 286 -24.85 -20.55 22.48
CA ILE A 286 -24.22 -20.37 21.16
C ILE A 286 -24.72 -19.09 20.48
N VAL A 287 -26.00 -18.74 20.65
CA VAL A 287 -26.59 -17.56 20.03
C VAL A 287 -25.97 -16.29 20.62
N GLN A 288 -25.83 -16.24 21.94
CA GLN A 288 -25.17 -15.12 22.62
C GLN A 288 -23.68 -15.03 22.27
N ALA A 289 -22.97 -16.17 22.24
CA ALA A 289 -21.55 -16.20 21.87
C ALA A 289 -21.32 -15.65 20.45
N LYS A 290 -22.20 -15.96 19.49
CA LYS A 290 -22.16 -15.38 18.14
C LYS A 290 -22.37 -13.88 18.11
N ILE A 291 -23.34 -13.37 18.87
CA ILE A 291 -23.59 -11.92 18.95
C ILE A 291 -22.34 -11.21 19.50
N TYR A 292 -21.70 -11.77 20.53
CA TYR A 292 -20.43 -11.23 21.03
C TYR A 292 -19.33 -11.30 19.97
N LEU A 293 -19.19 -12.41 19.26
CA LEU A 293 -18.20 -12.56 18.18
C LEU A 293 -18.39 -11.52 17.08
N GLU A 294 -19.61 -11.35 16.57
CA GLU A 294 -19.93 -10.34 15.57
C GLU A 294 -19.59 -8.92 16.07
N SER A 295 -19.88 -8.63 17.35
CA SER A 295 -19.53 -7.33 17.94
C SER A 295 -18.02 -7.10 18.00
N LEU A 296 -17.23 -8.12 18.34
CA LEU A 296 -15.76 -8.07 18.39
C LEU A 296 -15.17 -7.89 16.98
N GLN A 297 -15.67 -8.64 16.01
CA GLN A 297 -15.27 -8.51 14.60
C GLN A 297 -15.59 -7.11 14.06
N GLN A 298 -16.76 -6.55 14.36
CA GLN A 298 -17.10 -5.19 13.96
C GLN A 298 -16.22 -4.12 14.61
N GLN A 299 -15.81 -4.31 15.87
CA GLN A 299 -14.86 -3.39 16.53
C GLN A 299 -13.48 -3.45 15.85
N TYR A 300 -13.01 -4.66 15.54
CA TYR A 300 -11.77 -4.89 14.81
C TYR A 300 -11.81 -4.24 13.42
N ILE A 301 -12.90 -4.47 12.67
CA ILE A 301 -13.12 -3.85 11.37
C ILE A 301 -13.18 -2.33 11.50
N LYS A 302 -13.84 -1.74 12.50
CA LYS A 302 -13.86 -0.27 12.67
C LYS A 302 -12.48 0.31 12.94
N SER A 303 -11.63 -0.40 13.68
CA SER A 303 -10.24 0.02 13.88
C SER A 303 -9.41 -0.06 12.59
N THR A 304 -9.66 -1.05 11.73
CA THR A 304 -8.91 -1.26 10.47
C THR A 304 -9.54 -0.59 9.24
N SER A 305 -10.83 -0.25 9.25
CA SER A 305 -11.56 0.41 8.16
C SER A 305 -11.31 1.91 8.11
N THR A 306 -10.72 2.49 9.16
CA THR A 306 -10.00 3.76 9.03
C THR A 306 -8.87 3.66 8.00
N SER A 307 -8.47 2.43 7.60
CA SER A 307 -7.38 2.06 6.69
C SER A 307 -7.80 1.45 5.33
N THR A 308 -9.09 1.33 5.00
CA THR A 308 -9.56 0.86 3.68
C THR A 308 -10.61 1.74 2.97
N SER A 309 -10.92 2.96 3.45
CA SER A 309 -11.87 3.84 2.74
C SER A 309 -11.25 4.40 1.46
N THR A 310 -12.05 4.46 0.39
CA THR A 310 -11.69 5.03 -0.93
C THR A 310 -11.30 6.53 -0.88
N THR A 311 -11.50 7.19 0.25
CA THR A 311 -11.14 8.59 0.53
C THR A 311 -9.77 8.79 1.17
N GLN A 312 -8.98 7.72 1.34
CA GLN A 312 -7.66 7.85 1.95
C GLN A 312 -6.64 8.54 1.05
N ILE A 313 -5.86 9.41 1.68
CA ILE A 313 -4.68 10.01 1.10
C ILE A 313 -3.62 8.90 0.96
N LYS A 314 -3.44 8.40 -0.27
CA LYS A 314 -2.49 7.33 -0.63
C LYS A 314 -1.14 7.86 -1.10
N ASP A 315 -0.94 9.18 -1.02
CA ASP A 315 0.25 9.85 -1.53
C ASP A 315 0.59 11.04 -0.65
N ILE A 316 1.85 11.45 -0.69
CA ILE A 316 2.28 12.64 0.04
C ILE A 316 1.77 13.86 -0.74
N PRO A 317 0.95 14.73 -0.10
CA PRO A 317 0.38 15.87 -0.80
C PRO A 317 1.48 16.85 -1.22
N ILE A 318 1.47 17.25 -2.49
CA ILE A 318 2.32 18.34 -2.97
C ILE A 318 1.78 19.65 -2.36
N PRO A 319 2.63 20.47 -1.72
CA PRO A 319 2.19 21.74 -1.15
C PRO A 319 1.68 22.66 -2.26
N LEU A 320 0.44 23.13 -2.13
CA LEU A 320 -0.14 24.13 -3.02
C LEU A 320 0.25 25.52 -2.54
N GLY A 321 0.76 26.34 -3.47
CA GLY A 321 1.03 27.75 -3.24
C GLY A 321 -0.05 28.67 -3.80
N GLU A 322 0.08 29.95 -3.49
CA GLU A 322 -0.76 31.00 -4.05
C GLU A 322 -0.09 31.59 -5.30
N TYR A 323 -0.82 31.66 -6.41
CA TYR A 323 -0.33 32.34 -7.61
C TYR A 323 -0.05 33.82 -7.33
N ARG A 324 1.12 34.27 -7.79
CA ARG A 324 1.53 35.67 -7.75
C ARG A 324 1.92 36.09 -9.16
N GLU A 325 1.52 37.29 -9.57
CA GLU A 325 1.96 37.88 -10.83
C GLU A 325 3.36 38.48 -10.64
N LEU A 326 4.39 37.76 -11.08
CA LEU A 326 5.80 38.08 -10.82
C LEU A 326 6.45 38.87 -11.95
N SER A 327 5.86 38.83 -13.15
CA SER A 327 6.35 39.54 -14.34
C SER A 327 5.98 41.02 -14.42
N ASP A 328 5.01 41.48 -13.61
CA ASP A 328 4.53 42.87 -13.67
C ASP A 328 5.65 43.87 -13.32
N TYR A 329 5.92 44.80 -14.22
CA TYR A 329 7.03 45.75 -14.12
C TYR A 329 6.57 47.17 -14.43
N GLU A 330 6.69 48.05 -13.44
CA GLU A 330 6.52 49.48 -13.63
C GLU A 330 7.84 50.15 -14.02
N SER A 331 7.76 51.01 -15.04
CA SER A 331 8.93 51.74 -15.55
C SER A 331 9.54 52.63 -14.47
N ILE A 332 10.85 52.51 -14.26
CA ILE A 332 11.59 53.39 -13.34
C ILE A 332 11.53 54.85 -13.79
N GLN A 333 11.25 55.11 -15.07
CA GLN A 333 11.09 56.47 -15.59
C GLN A 333 9.93 57.20 -14.91
N ASN A 334 8.91 56.46 -14.46
CA ASN A 334 7.75 57.00 -13.74
C ASN A 334 8.08 57.38 -12.29
N ASP A 335 9.12 56.79 -11.69
CA ASP A 335 9.59 57.12 -10.34
C ASP A 335 10.41 58.42 -10.29
N PHE A 336 10.83 58.94 -11.45
CA PHE A 336 11.60 60.19 -11.48
C PHE A 336 10.71 61.40 -11.20
N PRO A 337 11.22 62.43 -10.49
CA PRO A 337 10.48 63.68 -10.29
C PRO A 337 10.02 64.29 -11.62
N ALA A 338 8.82 64.88 -11.64
CA ALA A 338 8.21 65.46 -12.83
C ALA A 338 9.10 66.51 -13.55
N THR A 339 10.04 67.13 -12.83
CA THR A 339 11.01 68.08 -13.40
C THR A 339 11.90 67.45 -14.48
N TYR A 340 12.14 66.14 -14.44
CA TYR A 340 12.89 65.41 -15.47
C TYR A 340 12.09 65.21 -16.77
N GLY A 341 10.76 65.18 -16.68
CA GLY A 341 9.85 65.10 -17.84
C GLY A 341 9.94 63.78 -18.62
N ILE A 342 10.29 62.69 -17.95
CA ILE A 342 10.46 61.35 -18.56
C ILE A 342 9.40 60.33 -18.13
N GLY A 343 8.65 60.58 -17.06
CA GLY A 343 7.51 59.75 -16.66
C GLY A 343 6.25 60.06 -17.48
N GLU A 344 5.13 59.44 -17.12
CA GLU A 344 3.87 59.47 -17.91
C GLU A 344 3.39 60.88 -18.31
N ILE A 345 3.52 61.88 -17.43
CA ILE A 345 3.08 63.26 -17.69
C ILE A 345 3.93 63.92 -18.80
N GLY A 346 5.19 63.50 -18.92
CA GLY A 346 6.13 63.99 -19.93
C GLY A 346 6.44 65.49 -19.83
N LEU A 347 6.91 66.06 -20.94
CA LEU A 347 7.18 67.49 -21.08
C LEU A 347 6.01 68.21 -21.80
N PRO A 348 5.70 69.46 -21.44
CA PRO A 348 4.69 70.24 -22.16
C PRO A 348 5.08 70.48 -23.62
N ALA A 349 4.08 70.63 -24.50
CA ALA A 349 4.30 70.86 -25.92
C ALA A 349 5.17 72.11 -26.20
N SER A 350 5.09 73.11 -25.34
CA SER A 350 5.87 74.36 -25.37
C SER A 350 7.35 74.20 -25.00
N ALA A 351 7.80 73.03 -24.53
CA ALA A 351 9.19 72.80 -24.17
C ALA A 351 10.13 72.95 -25.38
N SER A 352 11.32 73.53 -25.14
CA SER A 352 12.30 73.76 -26.20
C SER A 352 12.78 72.45 -26.83
N PRO A 353 13.20 72.46 -28.12
CA PRO A 353 13.74 71.27 -28.78
C PRO A 353 14.92 70.65 -28.02
N LYS A 354 15.80 71.48 -27.45
CA LYS A 354 16.92 71.04 -26.62
C LYS A 354 16.45 70.28 -25.37
N ARG A 355 15.42 70.77 -24.67
CA ARG A 355 14.89 70.10 -23.46
C ARG A 355 14.24 68.77 -23.80
N LYS A 356 13.49 68.70 -24.91
CA LYS A 356 12.93 67.45 -25.43
C LYS A 356 14.02 66.44 -25.80
N ALA A 357 15.11 66.88 -26.43
CA ALA A 357 16.24 66.02 -26.77
C ALA A 357 16.96 65.47 -25.52
N GLN A 358 17.16 66.30 -24.50
CA GLN A 358 17.75 65.88 -23.22
C GLN A 358 16.90 64.83 -22.49
N ALA A 359 15.57 65.02 -22.45
CA ALA A 359 14.66 64.03 -21.88
C ALA A 359 14.77 62.69 -22.62
N LYS A 360 14.70 62.70 -23.97
CA LYS A 360 14.87 61.49 -24.79
C LYS A 360 16.21 60.80 -24.58
N GLN A 361 17.29 61.55 -24.44
CA GLN A 361 18.61 60.98 -24.17
C GLN A 361 18.64 60.25 -22.81
N LEU A 362 18.02 60.82 -21.78
CA LEU A 362 17.89 60.18 -20.47
C LEU A 362 17.00 58.94 -20.53
N GLN A 363 15.86 58.99 -21.22
CA GLN A 363 14.99 57.82 -21.44
C GLN A 363 15.76 56.70 -22.14
N ALA A 364 16.50 57.01 -23.20
CA ALA A 364 17.31 56.04 -23.92
C ALA A 364 18.42 55.41 -23.05
N TYR A 365 19.04 56.20 -22.17
CA TYR A 365 20.01 55.69 -21.19
C TYR A 365 19.35 54.74 -20.18
N LEU A 366 18.18 55.11 -19.65
CA LEU A 366 17.47 54.29 -18.66
C LEU A 366 16.91 53.00 -19.27
N MET A 367 16.47 53.03 -20.54
CA MET A 367 15.90 51.88 -21.26
C MET A 367 16.79 50.63 -21.18
N PHE A 368 18.11 50.78 -21.23
CA PHE A 368 19.05 49.66 -21.08
C PHE A 368 18.89 48.96 -19.71
N PHE A 369 18.80 49.73 -18.63
CA PHE A 369 18.64 49.20 -17.28
C PHE A 369 17.22 48.65 -17.05
N GLU A 370 16.21 49.29 -17.66
CA GLU A 370 14.84 48.81 -17.59
C GLU A 370 14.67 47.45 -18.24
N GLN A 371 15.27 47.23 -19.40
CA GLN A 371 15.21 45.92 -20.05
C GLN A 371 15.84 44.83 -19.17
N ILE A 372 16.95 45.13 -18.49
CA ILE A 372 17.57 44.17 -17.56
C ILE A 372 16.61 43.84 -16.42
N LEU A 373 15.97 44.84 -15.82
CA LEU A 373 15.02 44.64 -14.72
C LEU A 373 13.77 43.88 -15.17
N ALA A 374 13.15 44.29 -16.29
CA ALA A 374 12.00 43.61 -16.88
C ALA A 374 12.33 42.14 -17.18
N ASN A 375 13.51 41.86 -17.76
CA ASN A 375 13.95 40.49 -18.00
C ASN A 375 14.05 39.67 -16.72
N TYR A 376 14.51 40.24 -15.61
CA TYR A 376 14.56 39.52 -14.32
C TYR A 376 13.16 39.21 -13.77
N PHE A 377 12.21 40.13 -13.86
CA PHE A 377 10.82 39.86 -13.46
C PHE A 377 10.17 38.80 -14.34
N THR A 378 10.37 38.89 -15.67
CA THR A 378 9.92 37.86 -16.61
C THR A 378 10.59 36.51 -16.34
N GLN A 379 11.89 36.47 -16.03
CA GLN A 379 12.59 35.24 -15.67
C GLN A 379 12.04 34.64 -14.37
N LEU A 380 11.71 35.48 -13.38
CA LEU A 380 11.11 35.04 -12.13
C LEU A 380 9.74 34.39 -12.38
N GLU A 381 8.88 35.02 -13.20
CA GLU A 381 7.60 34.42 -13.63
C GLU A 381 7.78 33.07 -14.31
N HIS A 382 8.78 32.94 -15.19
CA HIS A 382 9.08 31.70 -15.91
C HIS A 382 9.92 30.69 -15.10
N THR A 383 10.15 30.94 -13.81
CA THR A 383 10.85 29.97 -12.94
C THR A 383 10.09 28.65 -12.87
N LYS A 384 8.75 28.70 -12.79
CA LYS A 384 7.87 27.52 -12.86
C LYS A 384 8.04 26.72 -14.16
N ASP A 385 8.32 27.40 -15.28
CA ASP A 385 8.56 26.76 -16.56
C ASP A 385 9.94 26.11 -16.63
N LEU A 386 10.96 26.79 -16.11
CA LEU A 386 12.34 26.30 -16.11
C LEU A 386 12.51 25.02 -15.27
N PHE A 387 11.77 24.93 -14.15
CA PHE A 387 11.82 23.78 -13.24
C PHE A 387 10.73 22.73 -13.49
N ALA A 388 9.92 22.90 -14.54
CA ALA A 388 8.91 21.91 -14.88
C ALA A 388 9.56 20.63 -15.46
N PHE A 389 9.22 19.47 -14.90
CA PHE A 389 9.69 18.18 -15.43
C PHE A 389 8.99 17.76 -16.72
N LYS A 390 7.69 18.08 -16.84
CA LYS A 390 6.92 17.90 -18.07
C LYS A 390 6.94 19.23 -18.82
N ILE A 391 7.88 19.36 -19.74
CA ILE A 391 7.86 20.46 -20.71
C ILE A 391 6.68 20.19 -21.63
N ASN A 392 5.63 21.01 -21.54
CA ASN A 392 4.63 21.08 -22.59
C ASN A 392 5.33 21.65 -23.82
N ILE A 393 5.93 20.77 -24.63
CA ILE A 393 6.35 21.13 -25.98
C ILE A 393 5.07 21.16 -26.80
N THR A 394 4.38 22.29 -26.76
CA THR A 394 3.41 22.67 -27.81
C THR A 394 4.13 23.32 -28.96
#